data_AF-A0A399F1Y8-F1
#
_entry.id   AF-A0A399F1Y8-F1
#
_cell.length_a   1.000
_cell.length_b   1.000
_cell.length_c   1.000
_cell.angle_alpha   90.00
_cell.angle_beta   90.00
_cell.angle_gamma   90.00
#
_symmetry.space_group_name_H-M   'P 1'
#
loop_
_entity.id
_entity.type
_entity.pdbx_description
1 polymer ?
#
loop_
_entity_poly.entity_id
_entity_poly.type
_entity_poly.pdbx_seq_one_letter_code
_entity_poly.pdbx_strand_id
1 'polypeptide(L)'
;MDGFHRYEAYKRLGRLEVDCTIVKMPSKAEAWLYALQFNRDHGLRLTNADKRYRVRRLLEDPEWGRWSDREIARRVGVSHNLVSELRKELSSVIGLQMRERLVWMRVGRGSPASEASRLRAA
;
A
#
# COMPACT_ATOMS: atom_id res chain seq x y z
N MET A 1 -10.00 2.62 8.94
CA MET A 1 -10.79 3.45 9.86
C MET A 1 -11.57 4.44 9.04
N ASP A 2 -12.80 4.70 9.42
CA ASP A 2 -13.77 5.57 8.72
C ASP A 2 -14.07 6.82 9.56
N GLY A 3 -14.87 7.74 9.04
CA GLY A 3 -15.33 8.93 9.75
C GLY A 3 -14.63 10.21 9.31
N PHE A 4 -13.82 10.21 8.24
CA PHE A 4 -13.15 11.43 7.76
C PHE A 4 -14.12 12.57 7.47
N HIS A 5 -15.25 12.29 6.81
CA HIS A 5 -16.28 13.32 6.57
C HIS A 5 -16.94 13.81 7.86
N ARG A 6 -17.13 12.90 8.83
CA ARG A 6 -17.73 13.23 10.12
C ARG A 6 -16.76 14.07 10.94
N TYR A 7 -15.49 13.69 11.00
CA TYR A 7 -14.41 14.45 11.60
C TYR A 7 -14.31 15.86 11.00
N GLU A 8 -14.30 15.99 9.67
CA GLU A 8 -14.27 17.29 8.99
C GLU A 8 -15.52 18.13 9.29
N ALA A 9 -16.70 17.51 9.39
CA ALA A 9 -17.92 18.21 9.81
C ALA A 9 -17.83 18.72 11.25
N TYR A 10 -17.39 17.88 12.19
CA TYR A 10 -17.19 18.27 13.60
C TYR A 10 -16.16 19.40 13.73
N LYS A 11 -15.06 19.32 12.97
CA LYS A 11 -14.03 20.35 12.89
C LYS A 11 -14.58 21.68 12.37
N ARG A 12 -15.37 21.65 11.29
CA ARG A 12 -16.04 22.85 10.74
C ARG A 12 -17.06 23.46 11.70
N LEU A 13 -17.70 22.62 12.52
CA LEU A 13 -18.66 23.04 13.54
C LEU A 13 -18.00 23.46 14.87
N GLY A 14 -16.66 23.47 14.96
CA GLY A 14 -15.93 23.85 16.16
C GLY A 14 -16.16 22.92 17.36
N ARG A 15 -16.56 21.66 17.12
CA ARG A 15 -16.80 20.69 18.20
C ARG A 15 -15.48 20.13 18.71
N LEU A 16 -15.34 20.11 20.04
CA LEU A 16 -14.15 19.60 20.72
C LEU A 16 -14.17 18.08 20.92
N GLU A 17 -15.33 17.45 20.76
CA GLU A 17 -15.55 16.03 21.01
C GLU A 17 -16.27 15.37 19.83
N VAL A 18 -15.90 14.13 19.52
CA VAL A 18 -16.51 13.31 18.47
C VAL A 18 -16.77 11.90 18.99
N ASP A 19 -17.98 11.41 18.76
CA ASP A 19 -18.31 10.01 19.07
C ASP A 19 -17.51 9.08 18.15
N CYS A 20 -16.68 8.23 18.76
CA CYS A 20 -15.88 7.25 18.05
C CYS A 20 -15.80 5.93 18.81
N THR A 21 -15.69 4.83 18.07
CA THR A 21 -15.43 3.52 18.64
C THR A 21 -13.93 3.24 18.55
N ILE A 22 -13.29 3.04 19.70
CA ILE A 22 -11.89 2.65 19.77
C ILE A 22 -11.79 1.13 19.67
N VAL A 23 -11.19 0.65 18.57
CA VAL A 23 -10.90 -0.78 18.38
C VAL A 23 -9.43 -1.02 18.69
N LYS A 24 -9.14 -1.82 19.73
CA LYS A 24 -7.77 -2.24 20.05
C LYS A 24 -7.33 -3.31 19.06
N MET A 25 -6.13 -3.14 18.53
CA MET A 25 -5.50 -4.07 17.60
C MET A 25 -4.15 -4.52 18.17
N PRO A 26 -3.77 -5.80 18.04
CA PRO A 26 -2.51 -6.33 18.57
C PRO A 26 -1.28 -5.72 17.91
N SER A 27 -1.39 -5.33 16.64
CA SER A 27 -0.28 -4.76 15.87
C SER A 27 -0.75 -3.70 14.87
N LYS A 28 0.19 -2.84 14.44
CA LYS A 28 -0.04 -1.87 13.35
C LYS A 28 -0.40 -2.58 12.04
N ALA A 29 0.19 -3.74 11.79
CA ALA A 29 -0.06 -4.56 10.62
C ALA A 29 -1.52 -5.05 10.58
N GLU A 30 -2.02 -5.58 11.70
CA GLU A 30 -3.41 -6.00 11.84
C GLU A 30 -4.40 -4.85 11.79
N ALA A 31 -4.07 -3.72 12.44
CA ALA A 31 -4.90 -2.51 12.34
C ALA A 31 -5.06 -2.06 10.89
N TRP A 32 -4.00 -2.20 10.09
CA TRP A 32 -4.03 -1.87 8.67
C TRP A 32 -4.88 -2.86 7.87
N LEU A 33 -4.71 -4.16 8.12
CA LEU A 33 -5.51 -5.22 7.50
C LEU A 33 -7.01 -5.10 7.82
N TYR A 34 -7.32 -4.69 9.06
CA TYR A 34 -8.67 -4.37 9.49
C TYR A 34 -9.22 -3.14 8.75
N ALA A 35 -8.42 -2.08 8.62
CA ALA A 35 -8.81 -0.87 7.90
C ALA A 35 -9.08 -1.09 6.40
N LEU A 36 -8.39 -2.05 5.77
CA LEU A 36 -8.63 -2.44 4.38
C LEU A 36 -10.04 -2.98 4.19
N GLN A 37 -10.48 -3.86 5.09
CA GLN A 37 -11.76 -4.56 5.00
C GLN A 37 -12.94 -3.65 5.38
N PHE A 38 -12.75 -2.77 6.36
CA PHE A 38 -13.82 -1.91 6.91
C PHE A 38 -14.52 -1.02 5.86
N ASN A 39 -13.79 -0.54 4.85
CA ASN A 39 -14.37 0.32 3.80
C ASN A 39 -15.33 -0.43 2.86
N ARG A 40 -15.18 -1.75 2.75
CA ARG A 40 -16.10 -2.60 1.97
C ARG A 40 -17.48 -2.65 2.63
N ASP A 41 -17.51 -2.67 3.96
CA ASP A 41 -18.71 -2.97 4.73
C ASP A 41 -19.50 -1.70 5.11
N HIS A 42 -18.92 -0.49 5.01
CA HIS A 42 -19.54 0.77 5.48
C HIS A 42 -19.80 1.82 4.37
N GLY A 43 -19.70 1.43 3.10
CA GLY A 43 -20.44 2.10 2.01
C GLY A 43 -19.71 3.12 1.14
N LEU A 44 -18.47 3.51 1.44
CA LEU A 44 -17.68 4.37 0.55
C LEU A 44 -16.87 3.53 -0.45
N ARG A 45 -17.16 3.68 -1.74
CA ARG A 45 -16.40 3.02 -2.82
C ARG A 45 -14.97 3.55 -2.81
N LEU A 46 -14.00 2.63 -2.71
CA LEU A 46 -12.60 2.96 -2.90
C LEU A 46 -12.36 3.64 -4.26
N THR A 47 -11.60 4.73 -4.27
CA THR A 47 -11.12 5.32 -5.51
C THR A 47 -10.19 4.34 -6.23
N ASN A 48 -10.03 4.48 -7.54
CA ASN A 48 -9.11 3.60 -8.29
C ASN A 48 -7.65 3.78 -7.83
N ALA A 49 -7.27 4.98 -7.43
CA ALA A 49 -5.96 5.25 -6.85
C ALA A 49 -5.77 4.51 -5.52
N ASP A 50 -6.77 4.55 -4.64
CA ASP A 50 -6.72 3.84 -3.34
C ASP A 50 -6.67 2.33 -3.52
N LYS A 51 -7.42 1.77 -4.48
CA LYS A 51 -7.35 0.33 -4.82
C LYS A 51 -5.92 -0.06 -5.22
N ARG A 52 -5.31 0.68 -6.17
CA ARG A 52 -3.94 0.39 -6.64
C ARG A 52 -2.91 0.58 -5.53
N TYR A 53 -3.08 1.59 -4.68
CA TYR A 53 -2.19 1.83 -3.53
C TYR A 53 -2.23 0.67 -2.54
N ARG A 54 -3.44 0.24 -2.15
CA ARG A 54 -3.63 -0.83 -1.16
C ARG A 54 -3.07 -2.16 -1.64
N VAL A 55 -3.33 -2.51 -2.90
CA VAL A 55 -2.82 -3.76 -3.49
C VAL A 55 -1.29 -3.74 -3.59
N ARG A 56 -0.68 -2.64 -4.07
CA ARG A 56 0.79 -2.53 -4.13
C ARG A 56 1.43 -2.71 -2.76
N ARG A 57 0.87 -2.06 -1.73
CA ARG A 57 1.41 -2.17 -0.38
C ARG A 57 1.33 -3.59 0.19
N LEU A 58 0.31 -4.37 -0.16
CA LEU A 58 0.24 -5.80 0.19
C LEU A 58 1.26 -6.64 -0.58
N LEU A 59 1.51 -6.31 -1.86
CA LEU A 59 2.48 -7.02 -2.70
C LEU A 59 3.93 -6.75 -2.30
N GLU A 60 4.23 -5.56 -1.81
CA GLU A 60 5.56 -5.15 -1.32
C GLU A 60 5.87 -5.69 0.08
N ASP A 61 4.84 -6.11 0.82
CA ASP A 61 5.01 -6.66 2.16
C ASP A 61 5.57 -8.10 2.12
N PRO A 62 6.64 -8.42 2.86
CA PRO A 62 7.27 -9.75 2.84
C PRO A 62 6.36 -10.90 3.29
N GLU A 63 5.38 -10.63 4.15
CA GLU A 63 4.44 -11.62 4.67
C GLU A 63 3.23 -11.73 3.75
N TRP A 64 2.62 -10.60 3.39
CA TRP A 64 1.37 -10.58 2.64
C TRP A 64 1.56 -10.75 1.13
N GLY A 65 2.72 -10.36 0.59
CA GLY A 65 3.04 -10.50 -0.83
C GLY A 65 3.10 -11.95 -1.30
N ARG A 66 3.27 -12.90 -0.36
CA ARG A 66 3.24 -14.35 -0.58
C ARG A 66 1.83 -14.90 -0.78
N TRP A 67 0.79 -14.15 -0.44
CA TRP A 67 -0.59 -14.57 -0.67
C TRP A 67 -0.91 -14.65 -2.15
N SER A 68 -1.88 -15.50 -2.48
CA SER A 68 -2.40 -15.61 -3.84
C SER A 68 -3.14 -14.33 -4.25
N ASP A 69 -3.21 -14.07 -5.55
CA ASP A 69 -3.92 -12.90 -6.09
C ASP A 69 -5.39 -12.85 -5.65
N ARG A 70 -6.03 -14.03 -5.50
CA ARG A 70 -7.40 -14.14 -5.00
C ARG A 70 -7.52 -13.75 -3.53
N GLU A 71 -6.54 -14.11 -2.72
CA GLU A 71 -6.56 -13.79 -1.29
C GLU A 71 -6.33 -12.29 -1.04
N ILE A 72 -5.39 -11.69 -1.77
CA ILE A 72 -5.19 -10.23 -1.77
C ILE A 72 -6.46 -9.51 -2.26
N ALA A 73 -7.04 -9.98 -3.36
CA ALA A 73 -8.29 -9.45 -3.90
C ALA A 73 -9.45 -9.50 -2.90
N ARG A 74 -9.61 -10.62 -2.19
CA ARG A 74 -10.63 -10.83 -1.15
C ARG A 74 -10.47 -9.87 0.03
N ARG A 75 -9.22 -9.65 0.48
CA ARG A 75 -8.93 -8.75 1.62
C ARG A 75 -9.09 -7.28 1.28
N VAL A 76 -8.79 -6.87 0.05
CA VAL A 76 -8.92 -5.46 -0.39
C VAL A 76 -10.32 -5.14 -0.95
N GLY A 77 -11.04 -6.15 -1.47
CA GLY A 77 -12.33 -5.96 -2.15
C GLY A 77 -12.17 -5.50 -3.60
N VAL A 78 -11.23 -6.08 -4.34
CA VAL A 78 -10.96 -5.77 -5.75
C VAL A 78 -11.00 -7.02 -6.62
N SER A 79 -10.92 -6.86 -7.95
CA SER A 79 -10.75 -8.00 -8.86
C SER A 79 -9.34 -8.58 -8.75
N HIS A 80 -9.22 -9.91 -8.83
CA HIS A 80 -7.94 -10.61 -8.90
C HIS A 80 -7.11 -10.21 -10.14
N ASN A 81 -7.75 -9.79 -11.24
CA ASN A 81 -7.05 -9.31 -12.42
C ASN A 81 -6.22 -8.06 -12.12
N LEU A 82 -6.77 -7.12 -11.34
CA LEU A 82 -6.04 -5.92 -10.90
C LEU A 82 -4.80 -6.30 -10.07
N VAL A 83 -4.91 -7.33 -9.23
CA VAL A 83 -3.77 -7.81 -8.44
C VAL A 83 -2.70 -8.42 -9.33
N SER A 84 -3.09 -9.24 -10.30
CA SER A 84 -2.17 -9.87 -11.25
C SER A 84 -1.43 -8.84 -12.10
N GLU A 85 -2.14 -7.81 -12.59
CA GLU A 85 -1.54 -6.67 -13.33
C GLU A 85 -0.51 -5.94 -12.47
N LEU A 86 -0.87 -5.55 -11.25
CA LEU A 86 0.05 -4.85 -10.35
C LEU A 86 1.25 -5.70 -9.92
N ARG A 87 1.07 -7.02 -9.78
CA ARG A 87 2.17 -7.94 -9.49
C ARG A 87 3.15 -8.02 -10.65
N LYS A 88 2.65 -8.06 -11.89
CA LYS A 88 3.49 -8.00 -13.10
C LYS A 88 4.24 -6.68 -13.19
N GLU A 89 3.55 -5.55 -12.99
CA GLU A 89 4.17 -4.21 -12.94
C GLU A 89 5.30 -4.15 -11.91
N LEU A 90 5.09 -4.69 -10.71
CA LEU A 90 6.12 -4.69 -9.67
C LEU A 90 7.32 -5.57 -10.03
N SER A 91 7.06 -6.76 -10.60
CA SER A 91 8.12 -7.67 -11.05
C SER A 91 8.95 -7.11 -12.21
N SER A 92 8.33 -6.35 -13.12
CA SER A 92 9.03 -5.74 -14.25
C SER A 92 9.91 -4.58 -13.79
N VAL A 93 9.44 -3.76 -12.85
CA VAL A 93 10.24 -2.70 -12.21
C VAL A 93 11.47 -3.29 -11.52
N ILE A 94 11.30 -4.35 -10.72
CA ILE A 94 12.42 -5.02 -10.05
C ILE A 94 13.39 -5.62 -11.08
N GLY A 95 12.88 -6.26 -12.13
CA GLY A 95 13.69 -6.82 -13.22
C GLY A 95 14.50 -5.76 -13.97
N LEU A 96 13.93 -4.58 -14.23
CA LEU A 96 14.62 -3.46 -14.87
C LEU A 96 15.72 -2.89 -13.98
N GLN A 97 15.44 -2.69 -12.69
CA GLN A 97 16.43 -2.24 -11.71
C GLN A 97 17.60 -3.23 -11.57
N MET A 98 17.31 -4.53 -11.57
CA MET A 98 18.34 -5.58 -11.55
C MET A 98 19.20 -5.56 -12.82
N ARG A 99 18.59 -5.43 -14.00
CA ARG A 99 19.32 -5.34 -15.27
C ARG A 99 20.24 -4.13 -15.31
N GLU A 100 19.74 -2.96 -14.89
CA GLU A 100 20.53 -1.74 -14.81
C GLU A 100 21.74 -1.92 -13.87
N ARG A 101 21.53 -2.46 -12.67
CA ARG A 101 22.61 -2.74 -11.71
C ARG A 101 23.66 -3.71 -12.26
N LEU A 102 23.24 -4.78 -12.95
CA LEU A 102 24.14 -5.74 -13.57
C LEU A 102 24.98 -5.13 -14.70
N VAL A 103 24.38 -4.24 -15.50
CA VAL A 103 25.10 -3.49 -16.53
C VAL A 103 26.20 -2.65 -15.87
N TRP A 104 25.88 -1.85 -14.86
CA TRP A 104 26.85 -1.03 -14.14
C TRP A 104 27.98 -1.84 -13.49
N MET A 105 27.66 -2.98 -12.88
CA MET A 105 28.66 -3.91 -12.34
C MET A 105 29.64 -4.41 -13.42
N ARG A 106 29.15 -4.68 -14.63
CA ARG A 106 29.98 -5.12 -15.76
C ARG A 106 30.88 -4.01 -16.31
N VAL A 107 30.44 -2.75 -16.28
CA VAL A 107 31.24 -1.60 -16.76
C VAL A 107 32.25 -1.09 -15.71
N GLY A 108 32.30 -1.70 -14.52
CA GLY A 108 33.21 -1.30 -13.44
C GLY A 108 32.92 0.07 -12.84
N ARG A 109 31.75 0.67 -13.12
CA ARG A 109 31.30 1.96 -12.55
C ARG A 109 30.12 1.70 -11.62
N GLY A 110 30.13 2.29 -10.43
CA GLY A 110 29.04 2.14 -9.45
C GLY A 110 27.67 2.49 -10.04
N SER A 111 26.62 1.80 -9.60
CA SER A 111 25.25 2.07 -10.09
C SER A 111 24.79 3.46 -9.63
N PRO A 112 24.21 4.31 -10.51
CA PRO A 112 23.70 5.63 -10.16
C PRO A 112 22.69 5.61 -9.01
N ALA A 113 21.88 4.54 -8.92
CA ALA A 113 20.91 4.35 -7.84
C ALA A 113 21.57 4.16 -6.46
N SER A 114 22.76 3.55 -6.41
CA SER A 114 23.54 3.39 -5.18
C SER A 114 24.21 4.69 -4.73
N GLU A 115 24.46 5.60 -5.66
CA GLU A 115 25.07 6.91 -5.40
C GLU A 115 24.02 7.94 -4.96
N ALA A 116 22.84 7.94 -5.60
CA ALA A 116 21.70 8.74 -5.20
C ALA A 116 21.15 8.38 -3.81
N SER A 117 21.25 7.11 -3.39
CA SER A 117 20.86 6.68 -2.04
C SER A 117 21.84 7.14 -0.95
N ARG A 118 23.14 7.27 -1.29
CA ARG A 118 24.15 7.82 -0.37
C ARG A 118 24.02 9.34 -0.20
N LEU A 119 23.70 10.05 -1.28
CA LEU A 119 23.53 11.51 -1.27
C LEU A 119 22.28 11.99 -0.51
N ARG A 120 21.31 11.11 -0.23
CA ARG A 120 20.14 11.42 0.61
C ARG A 120 20.33 11.12 2.10
N ALA A 121 21.45 10.49 2.46
CA ALA A 121 21.79 10.12 3.83
C ALA A 121 22.93 10.98 4.43
N ALA A 122 23.35 12.03 3.71
CA ALA A 122 24.30 13.06 4.14
C ALA A 122 23.60 14.41 4.20
#